data_AF-A0A2T2Y6R2-F1
#
_entry.id   AF-A0A2T2Y6R2-F1
#
_cell.length_a   1.000
_cell.length_b   1.000
_cell.length_c   1.000
_cell.angle_alpha   90.00
_cell.angle_beta   90.00
_cell.angle_gamma   90.00
#
_symmetry.space_group_name_H-M   'P 1'
#
loop_
_entity.id
_entity.type
_entity.pdbx_description
1 polymer ?
#
loop_
_entity_poly.entity_id
_entity_poly.type
_entity_poly.pdbx_seq_one_letter_code
_entity_poly.pdbx_strand_id
1 'polypeptide(L)'
;MFNIVTPLAVFFACEIAERQFNLFPSKSIYHTVYGLVLVWLLLAIILHFMTTRRSEQTTPFAIAKLYNTRPVYPLRTDNERLAACAEALYLISETANPHPSISYINSLEQLDLNNVEDIKDARLLMSSAWNIDGDRALRKMLNKLITRATSGANIPMATIAGKERYIAFLQHQGLPFQDIDACPITGFDLVRASCLVRIGFSVGYIDEQEARSFLNIVGELIARQFTSWEQLTASYLVMYLEWNGGVKGPLGVLLSWFGPRNRILGARLLLEDDASPFRRASFQPYAS
;
A
#
# COMPACT_ATOMS: atom_id res chain seq x y z
N MET A 1 -19.75 -18.81 7.68
CA MET A 1 -20.44 -17.58 7.26
C MET A 1 -20.93 -16.90 8.55
N PHE A 2 -20.33 -15.78 8.96
CA PHE A 2 -20.81 -15.07 10.15
C PHE A 2 -22.12 -14.36 9.81
N ASN A 3 -23.19 -14.73 10.51
CA ASN A 3 -24.55 -14.26 10.21
C ASN A 3 -24.87 -13.00 11.02
N ILE A 4 -25.03 -11.85 10.35
CA ILE A 4 -25.45 -10.59 10.98
C ILE A 4 -26.92 -10.69 11.46
N VAL A 5 -27.72 -11.56 10.84
CA VAL A 5 -29.17 -11.62 11.08
C VAL A 5 -29.49 -11.94 12.55
N THR A 6 -28.71 -12.82 13.18
CA THR A 6 -28.95 -13.22 14.59
C THR A 6 -28.74 -12.06 15.59
N PRO A 7 -27.58 -11.38 15.63
CA PRO A 7 -27.41 -10.23 16.52
C PRO A 7 -28.36 -9.07 16.21
N LEU A 8 -28.69 -8.86 14.92
CA LEU A 8 -29.64 -7.83 14.51
C LEU A 8 -31.06 -8.13 15.01
N ALA A 9 -31.51 -9.39 14.88
CA ALA A 9 -32.81 -9.84 15.36
C ALA A 9 -32.90 -9.75 16.90
N VAL A 10 -31.84 -10.11 17.62
CA VAL A 10 -31.78 -9.98 19.08
C VAL A 10 -31.80 -8.50 19.51
N PHE A 11 -31.11 -7.62 18.79
CA PHE A 11 -31.12 -6.18 19.04
C PHE A 11 -32.54 -5.59 18.94
N PHE A 12 -33.25 -5.87 17.84
CA PHE A 12 -34.63 -5.42 17.67
C PHE A 12 -35.60 -6.10 18.64
N ALA A 13 -35.42 -7.38 18.95
CA ALA A 13 -36.24 -8.10 19.92
C ALA A 13 -36.10 -7.50 21.32
N CYS A 14 -34.88 -7.15 21.76
CA CYS A 14 -34.65 -6.47 23.03
C CYS A 14 -35.33 -5.09 23.08
N GLU A 15 -35.30 -4.32 21.99
CA GLU A 15 -35.95 -3.00 21.93
C GLU A 15 -37.49 -3.12 21.96
N ILE A 16 -38.06 -4.04 21.19
CA ILE A 16 -39.52 -4.27 21.14
C ILE A 16 -40.02 -4.82 22.48
N ALA A 17 -39.30 -5.78 23.05
CA ALA A 17 -39.70 -6.42 24.30
C ALA A 17 -39.65 -5.44 25.49
N GLU A 18 -38.67 -4.53 25.54
CA GLU A 18 -38.65 -3.48 26.55
C GLU A 18 -39.77 -2.46 26.33
N ARG A 19 -40.01 -1.99 25.10
CA ARG A 19 -41.09 -1.03 24.81
C ARG A 19 -42.49 -1.57 25.12
N GLN A 20 -42.72 -2.86 24.92
CA GLN A 20 -44.05 -3.47 25.07
C GLN A 20 -44.30 -4.05 26.46
N PHE A 21 -43.28 -4.61 27.12
CA PHE A 21 -43.46 -5.40 28.34
C PHE A 21 -42.69 -4.88 29.54
N ASN A 22 -41.85 -3.84 29.40
CA ASN A 22 -41.10 -3.21 30.49
C ASN A 22 -40.36 -4.26 31.34
N LEU A 23 -39.63 -5.15 30.66
CA LEU A 23 -39.09 -6.39 31.23
C LEU A 23 -37.95 -6.14 32.19
N PHE A 24 -37.27 -4.99 32.08
CA PHE A 24 -36.15 -4.68 32.94
C PHE A 24 -36.59 -3.85 34.16
N PRO A 25 -36.43 -4.39 35.38
CA PRO A 25 -36.83 -3.70 36.60
C PRO A 25 -35.97 -2.47 36.91
N SER A 26 -34.80 -2.32 36.26
CA SER A 26 -34.02 -1.09 36.32
C SER A 26 -33.50 -0.70 34.94
N LYS A 27 -33.54 0.62 34.66
CA LYS A 27 -32.97 1.19 33.43
C LYS A 27 -31.47 0.90 33.30
N SER A 28 -30.76 0.77 34.42
CA SER A 28 -29.33 0.43 34.40
C SER A 28 -29.07 -0.95 33.82
N ILE A 29 -29.86 -1.96 34.20
CA ILE A 29 -29.71 -3.33 33.68
C ILE A 29 -30.06 -3.37 32.19
N TYR A 30 -31.13 -2.67 31.78
CA TYR A 30 -31.48 -2.52 30.37
C TYR A 30 -30.31 -1.94 29.55
N HIS A 31 -29.72 -0.83 30.00
CA HIS A 31 -28.60 -0.20 29.28
C HIS A 31 -27.36 -1.10 29.21
N THR A 32 -27.07 -1.89 30.25
CA THR A 32 -25.95 -2.86 30.22
C THR A 32 -26.20 -3.97 29.21
N VAL A 33 -27.39 -4.59 29.23
CA VAL A 33 -27.73 -5.69 28.30
C VAL A 33 -27.78 -5.16 26.86
N TYR A 34 -28.42 -4.02 26.64
CA TYR A 34 -28.48 -3.37 25.34
C TYR A 34 -27.10 -3.00 24.80
N GLY A 35 -26.22 -2.50 25.67
CA GLY A 35 -24.82 -2.20 25.34
C GLY A 35 -24.05 -3.45 24.90
N LEU A 36 -24.23 -4.58 25.59
CA LEU A 36 -23.59 -5.86 25.21
C LEU A 36 -24.09 -6.37 23.85
N VAL A 37 -25.39 -6.27 23.58
CA VAL A 37 -25.98 -6.66 22.28
C VAL A 37 -25.48 -5.75 21.16
N LEU A 38 -25.35 -4.44 21.41
CA LEU A 38 -24.80 -3.48 20.45
C LEU A 38 -23.33 -3.79 20.13
N VAL A 39 -22.51 -4.11 21.13
CA VAL A 39 -21.11 -4.53 20.93
C VAL A 39 -21.04 -5.81 20.10
N TRP A 40 -21.91 -6.78 20.37
CA TRP A 40 -21.98 -8.01 19.60
C TRP A 40 -22.40 -7.78 18.14
N LEU A 41 -23.39 -6.91 17.90
CA LEU A 41 -23.81 -6.51 16.56
C LEU A 41 -22.67 -5.81 15.80
N LEU A 42 -21.98 -4.86 16.45
CA LEU A 42 -20.83 -4.19 15.85
C LEU A 42 -19.72 -5.17 15.49
N LEU A 43 -19.40 -6.12 16.37
CA LEU A 43 -18.44 -7.19 16.09
C LEU A 43 -18.88 -8.09 14.93
N ALA A 44 -20.16 -8.45 14.86
CA ALA A 44 -20.70 -9.28 13.79
C ALA A 44 -20.68 -8.55 12.43
N ILE A 45 -20.99 -7.25 12.40
CA ILE A 45 -20.89 -6.41 11.20
C ILE A 45 -19.42 -6.32 10.76
N ILE A 46 -18.50 -6.04 11.68
CA ILE A 46 -17.05 -6.01 11.41
C ILE A 46 -16.61 -7.34 10.82
N LEU A 47 -16.91 -8.47 11.48
CA LEU A 47 -16.54 -9.81 11.01
C LEU A 47 -17.19 -10.18 9.67
N HIS A 48 -18.43 -9.75 9.43
CA HIS A 48 -19.10 -10.00 8.15
C HIS A 48 -18.41 -9.26 7.02
N PHE A 49 -18.20 -7.94 7.15
CA PHE A 49 -17.41 -7.13 6.21
C PHE A 49 -16.02 -7.71 5.98
N MET A 50 -15.40 -8.26 7.02
CA MET A 50 -14.11 -8.96 6.92
C MET A 50 -14.22 -10.26 6.11
N THR A 51 -15.28 -11.06 6.30
CA THR A 51 -15.47 -12.31 5.56
C THR A 51 -15.87 -12.10 4.10
N THR A 52 -16.66 -11.08 3.79
CA THR A 52 -16.99 -10.73 2.40
C THR A 52 -15.75 -10.22 1.67
N ARG A 53 -14.95 -9.34 2.30
CA ARG A 53 -13.62 -8.95 1.76
C ARG A 53 -12.62 -10.11 1.63
N ARG A 54 -12.74 -11.15 2.46
CA ARG A 54 -11.93 -12.38 2.35
C ARG A 54 -12.41 -13.31 1.23
N SER A 55 -13.68 -13.20 0.81
CA SER A 55 -14.29 -14.05 -0.23
C SER A 55 -14.18 -13.47 -1.63
N GLU A 56 -13.87 -12.18 -1.77
CA GLU A 56 -13.32 -11.66 -3.01
C GLU A 56 -12.01 -12.41 -3.23
N GLN A 57 -12.05 -13.40 -4.12
CA GLN A 57 -10.84 -14.01 -4.66
C GLN A 57 -9.98 -12.85 -5.15
N THR A 58 -8.89 -12.56 -4.43
CA THR A 58 -7.86 -11.67 -4.93
C THR A 58 -7.43 -12.27 -6.25
N THR A 59 -7.90 -11.67 -7.35
CA THR A 59 -7.52 -12.08 -8.69
C THR A 59 -6.00 -12.14 -8.70
N PRO A 60 -5.37 -13.27 -9.07
CA PRO A 60 -3.92 -13.37 -9.05
C PRO A 60 -3.36 -12.21 -9.87
N PHE A 61 -2.51 -11.41 -9.23
CA PHE A 61 -1.90 -10.27 -9.87
C PHE A 61 -1.12 -10.74 -11.09
N ALA A 62 -1.50 -10.27 -12.28
CA ALA A 62 -0.84 -10.65 -13.52
C ALA A 62 0.32 -9.68 -13.78
N ILE A 63 1.56 -10.10 -13.49
CA ILE A 63 2.79 -9.31 -13.74
C ILE A 63 2.86 -8.82 -15.19
N ALA A 64 2.36 -9.61 -16.14
CA ALA A 64 2.29 -9.23 -17.56
C ALA A 64 1.52 -7.91 -17.79
N LYS A 65 0.55 -7.57 -16.94
CA LYS A 65 -0.24 -6.32 -17.03
C LYS A 65 0.56 -5.07 -16.63
N LEU A 66 1.73 -5.22 -16.01
CA LEU A 66 2.63 -4.10 -15.71
C LEU A 66 3.35 -3.57 -16.96
N TYR A 67 3.28 -4.27 -18.10
CA TYR A 67 4.02 -3.89 -19.29
C TYR A 67 3.11 -3.24 -20.33
N ASN A 68 3.39 -1.97 -20.64
CA ASN A 68 2.82 -1.31 -21.80
C ASN A 68 3.42 -1.94 -23.07
N THR A 69 2.57 -2.50 -23.92
CA THR A 69 3.00 -3.06 -25.21
C THR A 69 3.36 -1.99 -26.24
N ARG A 70 2.89 -0.75 -26.04
CA ARG A 70 3.12 0.40 -26.92
C ARG A 70 3.38 1.67 -26.09
N PRO A 71 4.55 1.78 -25.45
CA PRO A 71 4.88 2.96 -24.65
C PRO A 71 4.97 4.21 -25.53
N VAL A 72 4.25 5.27 -25.12
CA VAL A 72 4.31 6.59 -25.76
C VAL A 72 5.59 7.30 -25.33
N TYR A 73 5.91 7.23 -24.04
CA TYR A 73 7.11 7.83 -23.46
C TYR A 73 8.02 6.76 -22.85
N PRO A 74 8.86 6.07 -23.64
CA PRO A 74 9.75 5.04 -23.12
C PRO A 74 10.77 5.60 -22.12
N LEU A 75 11.18 4.75 -21.17
CA LEU A 75 12.24 5.04 -20.20
C LEU A 75 13.61 5.03 -20.88
N ARG A 76 14.41 6.07 -20.65
CA ARG A 76 15.66 6.33 -21.37
C ARG A 76 16.90 5.97 -20.57
N THR A 77 16.86 6.07 -19.25
CA THR A 77 18.03 5.83 -18.38
C THR A 77 17.81 4.63 -17.46
N ASP A 78 18.91 4.09 -16.92
CA ASP A 78 18.84 3.02 -15.92
C ASP A 78 18.17 3.51 -14.63
N ASN A 79 18.38 4.76 -14.23
CA ASN A 79 17.73 5.35 -13.07
C ASN A 79 16.20 5.45 -13.27
N GLU A 80 15.75 5.87 -14.46
CA GLU A 80 14.32 5.89 -14.79
C GLU A 80 13.72 4.48 -14.70
N ARG A 81 14.41 3.46 -15.23
CA ARG A 81 13.99 2.05 -15.17
C ARG A 81 13.96 1.54 -13.73
N LEU A 82 14.96 1.87 -12.93
CA LEU A 82 15.05 1.44 -11.53
C LEU A 82 13.93 2.05 -10.68
N ALA A 83 13.67 3.34 -10.83
CA ALA A 83 12.56 4.02 -10.16
C ALA A 83 11.20 3.41 -10.57
N ALA A 84 10.93 3.31 -11.88
CA ALA A 84 9.67 2.76 -12.37
C ALA A 84 9.47 1.28 -11.97
N CYS A 85 10.54 0.47 -11.91
CA CYS A 85 10.46 -0.89 -11.40
C CYS A 85 10.15 -0.93 -9.90
N ALA A 86 10.76 -0.05 -9.09
CA ALA A 86 10.48 0.03 -7.65
C ALA A 86 9.01 0.36 -7.34
N GLU A 87 8.36 1.13 -8.22
CA GLU A 87 6.93 1.44 -8.12
C GLU A 87 6.03 0.20 -8.14
N ALA A 88 6.47 -0.92 -8.73
CA ALA A 88 5.70 -2.16 -8.72
C ALA A 88 5.31 -2.60 -7.29
N LEU A 89 6.14 -2.30 -6.29
CA LEU A 89 5.83 -2.54 -4.86
C LEU A 89 4.59 -1.78 -4.38
N TYR A 90 4.29 -0.62 -4.98
CA TYR A 90 3.11 0.18 -4.68
C TYR A 90 1.90 -0.31 -5.49
N LEU A 91 2.05 -0.48 -6.81
CA LEU A 91 0.97 -0.82 -7.74
C LEU A 91 0.33 -2.18 -7.48
N ILE A 92 1.12 -3.14 -7.03
CA ILE A 92 0.63 -4.51 -6.75
C ILE A 92 -0.38 -4.56 -5.60
N SER A 93 -0.52 -3.46 -4.83
CA SER A 93 -1.51 -3.33 -3.77
C SER A 93 -2.81 -2.63 -4.20
N GLU A 94 -2.82 -1.87 -5.30
CA GLU A 94 -4.00 -1.16 -5.82
C GLU A 94 -4.79 -1.99 -6.84
N THR A 95 -4.16 -2.99 -7.44
CA THR A 95 -4.72 -3.90 -8.46
C THR A 95 -5.57 -5.04 -7.89
N ALA A 96 -5.77 -5.07 -6.57
CA ALA A 96 -6.77 -5.91 -5.92
C ALA A 96 -8.20 -5.32 -6.00
N ASN A 97 -8.36 -4.11 -6.55
CA ASN A 97 -9.67 -3.54 -6.86
C ASN A 97 -10.32 -4.25 -8.07
N PRO A 98 -11.67 -4.39 -8.08
CA PRO A 98 -12.41 -5.04 -9.18
C PRO A 98 -12.34 -4.29 -10.52
N HIS A 99 -11.81 -3.07 -10.55
CA HIS A 99 -11.50 -2.34 -11.76
C HIS A 99 -10.00 -2.48 -12.09
N PRO A 100 -9.63 -3.23 -13.14
CA PRO A 100 -8.24 -3.35 -13.56
C PRO A 100 -7.82 -2.05 -14.26
N SER A 101 -7.51 -0.99 -13.50
CA SER A 101 -6.76 0.13 -14.07
C SER A 101 -5.39 -0.40 -14.47
N ILE A 102 -5.00 -0.17 -15.73
CA ILE A 102 -3.74 -0.69 -16.24
C ILE A 102 -2.64 0.26 -15.75
N SER A 103 -1.81 -0.22 -14.83
CA SER A 103 -0.64 0.51 -14.36
C SER A 103 0.63 -0.10 -14.93
N TYR A 104 1.33 0.67 -15.77
CA TYR A 104 2.55 0.25 -16.44
C TYR A 104 3.79 0.52 -15.59
N ILE A 105 4.94 -0.09 -15.91
CA ILE A 105 6.25 0.18 -15.26
C ILE A 105 7.40 0.41 -16.26
N ASN A 106 7.12 0.34 -17.56
CA ASN A 106 8.13 0.42 -18.63
C ASN A 106 8.07 1.72 -19.45
N SER A 107 7.37 2.73 -18.94
CA SER A 107 7.13 4.03 -19.59
C SER A 107 6.95 5.13 -18.55
N LEU A 108 7.08 6.41 -18.93
CA LEU A 108 6.78 7.52 -18.01
C LEU A 108 5.31 7.54 -17.61
N GLU A 109 4.42 7.32 -18.58
CA GLU A 109 3.01 7.12 -18.29
C GLU A 109 2.82 5.86 -17.46
N GLN A 110 2.12 6.00 -16.35
CA GLN A 110 1.63 4.90 -15.53
C GLN A 110 0.32 4.38 -16.09
N LEU A 111 -0.53 5.26 -16.63
CA LEU A 111 -1.89 4.95 -17.08
C LEU A 111 -2.00 4.98 -18.61
N ASP A 112 -3.07 4.41 -19.16
CA ASP A 112 -3.44 4.67 -20.55
C ASP A 112 -3.92 6.12 -20.69
N LEU A 113 -3.09 6.96 -21.34
CA LEU A 113 -3.37 8.38 -21.53
C LEU A 113 -4.63 8.66 -22.37
N ASN A 114 -5.11 7.66 -23.14
CA ASN A 114 -6.32 7.79 -23.94
C ASN A 114 -7.58 7.40 -23.14
N ASN A 115 -7.44 6.79 -21.97
CA ASN A 115 -8.56 6.39 -21.12
C ASN A 115 -8.92 7.52 -20.16
N VAL A 116 -9.93 8.31 -20.53
CA VAL A 116 -10.38 9.48 -19.77
C VAL A 116 -10.85 9.11 -18.35
N GLU A 117 -11.48 7.95 -18.17
CA GLU A 117 -11.94 7.51 -16.85
C GLU A 117 -10.76 7.13 -15.94
N ASP A 118 -9.73 6.45 -16.45
CA ASP A 118 -8.52 6.14 -15.67
C ASP A 118 -7.83 7.41 -15.19
N ILE A 119 -7.74 8.44 -16.05
CA ILE A 119 -7.15 9.74 -15.68
C ILE A 119 -8.00 10.46 -14.61
N LYS A 120 -9.33 10.41 -14.72
CA LYS A 120 -10.24 11.03 -13.77
C LYS A 120 -10.19 10.34 -12.41
N ASP A 121 -10.19 9.02 -12.39
CA ASP A 121 -10.08 8.22 -11.17
C ASP A 121 -8.72 8.43 -10.49
N ALA A 122 -7.64 8.50 -11.27
CA ALA A 122 -6.32 8.83 -10.76
C ALA A 122 -6.27 10.22 -10.11
N ARG A 123 -6.87 11.24 -10.73
CA ARG A 123 -6.98 12.59 -10.12
C ARG A 123 -7.76 12.55 -8.81
N LEU A 124 -8.88 11.81 -8.78
CA LEU A 124 -9.68 11.65 -7.56
C LEU A 124 -8.90 10.94 -6.45
N LEU A 125 -8.12 9.91 -6.77
CA LEU A 125 -7.26 9.20 -5.83
C LEU A 125 -6.14 10.10 -5.30
N MET A 126 -5.49 10.88 -6.17
CA MET A 126 -4.48 11.86 -5.76
C MET A 126 -5.07 12.93 -4.83
N SER A 127 -6.27 13.43 -5.12
CA SER A 127 -6.97 14.38 -4.26
C SER A 127 -7.34 13.77 -2.90
N SER A 128 -8.08 12.65 -2.92
CA SER A 128 -8.67 12.06 -1.70
C SER A 128 -7.66 11.36 -0.79
N ALA A 129 -6.69 10.63 -1.34
CA ALA A 129 -5.73 9.86 -0.55
C ALA A 129 -4.45 10.64 -0.22
N TRP A 130 -4.05 11.57 -1.09
CA TRP A 130 -2.78 12.29 -0.96
C TRP A 130 -2.92 13.79 -0.73
N ASN A 131 -4.14 14.35 -0.84
CA ASN A 131 -4.40 15.78 -0.79
C ASN A 131 -3.59 16.53 -1.87
N ILE A 132 -3.55 15.97 -3.09
CA ILE A 132 -2.86 16.52 -4.26
C ILE A 132 -3.91 16.89 -5.32
N ASP A 133 -4.32 18.16 -5.30
CA ASP A 133 -5.35 18.70 -6.22
C ASP A 133 -4.75 19.44 -7.43
N GLY A 134 -3.43 19.31 -7.64
CA GLY A 134 -2.76 19.99 -8.75
C GLY A 134 -1.24 19.91 -8.70
N ASP A 135 -0.65 20.55 -9.70
CA ASP A 135 0.77 20.58 -10.02
C ASP A 135 1.65 21.11 -8.86
N ARG A 136 1.24 22.19 -8.18
CA ARG A 136 1.96 22.76 -7.04
C ARG A 136 1.99 21.82 -5.84
N ALA A 137 0.85 21.17 -5.56
CA ALA A 137 0.72 20.24 -4.44
C ALA A 137 1.56 18.97 -4.70
N LEU A 138 1.58 18.49 -5.95
CA LEU A 138 2.41 17.36 -6.37
C LEU A 138 3.89 17.65 -6.16
N ARG A 139 4.41 18.77 -6.71
CA ARG A 139 5.83 19.14 -6.57
C ARG A 139 6.24 19.29 -5.10
N LYS A 140 5.36 19.87 -4.27
CA LYS A 140 5.58 19.97 -2.82
C LYS A 140 5.70 18.59 -2.16
N MET A 141 4.82 17.65 -2.51
CA MET A 141 4.87 16.29 -1.97
C MET A 141 6.12 15.53 -2.45
N LEU A 142 6.45 15.60 -3.73
CA LEU A 142 7.65 14.97 -4.31
C LEU A 142 8.91 15.48 -3.62
N ASN A 143 9.07 16.80 -3.52
CA ASN A 143 10.22 17.39 -2.82
C ASN A 143 10.29 16.97 -1.36
N LYS A 144 9.15 16.85 -0.67
CA LYS A 144 9.09 16.36 0.71
C LYS A 144 9.56 14.91 0.83
N LEU A 145 9.10 14.02 -0.04
CA LEU A 145 9.49 12.60 -0.04
C LEU A 145 10.96 12.43 -0.38
N ILE A 146 11.45 13.11 -1.41
CA ILE A 146 12.86 13.08 -1.82
C ILE A 146 13.75 13.64 -0.72
N THR A 147 13.40 14.80 -0.13
CA THR A 147 14.18 15.38 0.98
C THR A 147 14.25 14.42 2.17
N ARG A 148 13.13 13.80 2.55
CA ARG A 148 13.10 12.80 3.62
C ARG A 148 13.99 11.60 3.31
N ALA A 149 13.90 11.06 2.09
CA ALA A 149 14.73 9.93 1.65
C ALA A 149 16.22 10.29 1.65
N THR A 150 16.58 11.50 1.23
CA THR A 150 17.98 11.98 1.28
C THR A 150 18.46 12.12 2.73
N SER A 151 17.68 12.77 3.61
CA SER A 151 18.06 12.94 5.01
C SER A 151 18.06 11.63 5.82
N GLY A 152 17.21 10.68 5.43
CA GLY A 152 17.03 9.40 6.10
C GLY A 152 17.97 8.30 5.59
N ALA A 153 18.78 8.57 4.56
CA ALA A 153 19.65 7.58 3.93
C ALA A 153 20.64 6.93 4.92
N ASN A 154 21.08 7.67 5.94
CA ASN A 154 22.01 7.19 6.95
C ASN A 154 21.31 6.69 8.23
N ILE A 155 19.98 6.65 8.25
CA ILE A 155 19.22 6.14 9.40
C ILE A 155 18.96 4.64 9.15
N PRO A 156 19.60 3.74 9.91
CA PRO A 156 19.48 2.31 9.68
C PRO A 156 18.15 1.77 10.22
N MET A 157 17.68 0.67 9.61
CA MET A 157 16.47 -0.05 10.01
C MET A 157 16.48 -0.46 11.48
N ALA A 158 17.67 -0.72 12.04
CA ALA A 158 17.86 -1.03 13.45
C ALA A 158 17.27 0.02 14.42
N THR A 159 17.09 1.26 13.98
CA THR A 159 16.51 2.34 14.80
C THR A 159 14.99 2.24 14.95
N ILE A 160 14.32 1.40 14.15
CA ILE A 160 12.86 1.25 14.19
C ILE A 160 12.45 0.37 15.39
N ALA A 161 11.79 0.98 16.37
CA ALA A 161 11.40 0.30 17.62
C ALA A 161 10.55 -0.97 17.40
N GLY A 162 9.71 -0.99 16.36
CA GLY A 162 8.85 -2.13 16.01
C GLY A 162 9.48 -3.16 15.08
N LYS A 163 10.74 -2.97 14.66
CA LYS A 163 11.40 -3.73 13.57
C LYS A 163 11.24 -5.24 13.72
N GLU A 164 11.62 -5.80 14.86
CA GLU A 164 11.62 -7.27 15.06
C GLU A 164 10.24 -7.89 14.88
N ARG A 165 9.19 -7.20 15.36
CA ARG A 165 7.82 -7.64 15.17
C ARG A 165 7.41 -7.60 13.70
N TYR A 166 7.83 -6.57 12.96
CA TYR A 166 7.53 -6.47 11.54
C TYR A 166 8.26 -7.53 10.72
N ILE A 167 9.53 -7.78 11.03
CA ILE A 167 10.33 -8.85 10.40
C ILE A 167 9.66 -10.21 10.66
N ALA A 168 9.35 -10.53 11.91
CA ALA A 168 8.68 -11.79 12.25
C ALA A 168 7.34 -11.95 11.51
N PHE A 169 6.56 -10.87 11.40
CA PHE A 169 5.32 -10.87 10.63
C PHE A 169 5.57 -11.14 9.14
N LEU A 170 6.54 -10.47 8.52
CA LEU A 170 6.90 -10.66 7.10
C LEU A 170 7.44 -12.07 6.82
N GLN A 171 8.27 -12.61 7.71
CA GLN A 171 8.77 -13.98 7.65
C GLN A 171 7.64 -15.01 7.71
N HIS A 172 6.64 -14.80 8.59
CA HIS A 172 5.45 -15.65 8.66
C HIS A 172 4.62 -15.61 7.36
N GLN A 173 4.72 -14.55 6.56
CA GLN A 173 4.09 -14.46 5.23
C GLN A 173 4.95 -15.04 4.09
N GLY A 174 6.13 -15.60 4.41
CA GLY A 174 7.04 -16.21 3.44
C GLY A 174 8.03 -15.25 2.81
N LEU A 175 8.33 -14.11 3.45
CA LEU A 175 9.40 -13.19 3.02
C LEU A 175 10.59 -13.26 4.01
N PRO A 176 11.56 -14.16 3.79
CA PRO A 176 12.70 -14.32 4.68
C PRO A 176 13.77 -13.25 4.38
N PHE A 177 13.57 -12.04 4.87
CA PHE A 177 14.61 -11.01 4.84
C PHE A 177 15.72 -11.34 5.85
N GLN A 178 16.97 -11.27 5.40
CA GLN A 178 18.18 -11.44 6.22
C GLN A 178 19.01 -10.15 6.17
N ASP A 179 19.74 -9.86 7.24
CA ASP A 179 20.74 -8.77 7.30
C ASP A 179 20.22 -7.37 6.94
N ILE A 180 18.98 -7.05 7.31
CA ILE A 180 18.36 -5.76 6.96
C ILE A 180 18.65 -4.62 7.95
N ASP A 181 19.41 -4.88 9.01
CA ASP A 181 19.63 -3.90 10.09
C ASP A 181 20.34 -2.64 9.61
N ALA A 182 21.28 -2.81 8.69
CA ALA A 182 22.00 -1.71 8.05
C ALA A 182 21.21 -1.06 6.90
N CYS A 183 20.07 -1.63 6.46
CA CYS A 183 19.30 -1.06 5.37
C CYS A 183 18.74 0.32 5.75
N PRO A 184 18.82 1.33 4.86
CA PRO A 184 18.18 2.62 5.08
C PRO A 184 16.66 2.50 5.21
N ILE A 185 16.03 3.34 6.03
CA ILE A 185 14.55 3.36 6.26
C ILE A 185 13.76 4.11 5.18
N THR A 186 14.33 4.28 4.00
CA THR A 186 13.87 5.26 3.00
C THR A 186 13.05 4.63 1.86
N GLY A 187 13.01 3.30 1.76
CA GLY A 187 12.36 2.59 0.65
C GLY A 187 10.88 2.96 0.50
N PHE A 188 10.19 3.22 1.61
CA PHE A 188 8.80 3.67 1.60
C PHE A 188 8.59 5.07 1.02
N ASP A 189 9.53 5.99 1.23
CA ASP A 189 9.46 7.34 0.65
C ASP A 189 9.83 7.32 -0.84
N LEU A 190 10.86 6.53 -1.23
CA LEU A 190 11.34 6.44 -2.61
C LEU A 190 10.34 5.76 -3.56
N VAL A 191 9.75 4.64 -3.15
CA VAL A 191 8.72 3.94 -3.94
C VAL A 191 7.50 4.84 -4.16
N ARG A 192 7.08 5.57 -3.12
CA ARG A 192 5.97 6.54 -3.20
C ARG A 192 6.29 7.73 -4.09
N ALA A 193 7.53 8.23 -4.04
CA ALA A 193 7.98 9.30 -4.92
C ALA A 193 7.90 8.84 -6.38
N SER A 194 8.40 7.63 -6.72
CA SER A 194 8.30 7.11 -8.09
C SER A 194 6.84 7.05 -8.59
N CYS A 195 5.94 6.50 -7.76
CA CYS A 195 4.52 6.43 -8.10
C CYS A 195 3.93 7.82 -8.36
N LEU A 196 4.15 8.78 -7.45
CA LEU A 196 3.62 10.12 -7.59
C LEU A 196 4.15 10.86 -8.83
N VAL A 197 5.40 10.62 -9.22
CA VAL A 197 5.95 11.18 -10.47
C VAL A 197 5.20 10.65 -11.68
N ARG A 198 5.01 9.33 -11.78
CA ARG A 198 4.44 8.71 -12.98
C ARG A 198 2.93 8.89 -13.09
N ILE A 199 2.19 8.81 -11.99
CA ILE A 199 0.76 9.19 -11.98
C ILE A 199 0.60 10.69 -12.23
N GLY A 200 1.47 11.53 -11.66
CA GLY A 200 1.48 12.97 -11.86
C GLY A 200 1.70 13.38 -13.32
N PHE A 201 2.62 12.71 -14.01
CA PHE A 201 2.81 12.85 -15.45
C PHE A 201 1.55 12.41 -16.22
N SER A 202 1.00 11.24 -15.88
CA SER A 202 -0.17 10.68 -16.57
C SER A 202 -1.40 11.60 -16.49
N VAL A 203 -1.62 12.24 -15.35
CA VAL A 203 -2.75 13.17 -15.15
C VAL A 203 -2.46 14.60 -15.62
N GLY A 204 -1.25 14.89 -16.12
CA GLY A 204 -0.85 16.18 -16.67
C GLY A 204 -0.47 17.24 -15.63
N TYR A 205 -0.04 16.85 -14.43
CA TYR A 205 0.43 17.79 -13.39
C TYR A 205 1.91 18.17 -13.56
N ILE A 206 2.70 17.34 -14.22
CA ILE A 206 4.08 17.63 -14.59
C ILE A 206 4.31 17.22 -16.04
N ASP A 207 5.25 17.88 -16.72
CA ASP A 207 5.61 17.55 -18.09
C ASP A 207 6.63 16.39 -18.17
N GLU A 208 6.98 15.99 -19.40
CA GLU A 208 7.95 14.92 -19.65
C GLU A 208 9.32 15.21 -19.03
N GLN A 209 9.80 16.46 -19.13
CA GLN A 209 11.14 16.82 -18.67
C GLN A 209 11.22 16.77 -17.14
N GLU A 210 10.20 17.30 -16.45
CA GLU A 210 10.09 17.23 -15.00
C GLU A 210 9.96 15.78 -14.52
N ALA A 211 9.11 14.97 -15.17
CA ALA A 211 8.92 13.57 -14.82
C ALA A 211 10.25 12.78 -14.92
N ARG A 212 10.99 12.96 -16.01
CA ARG A 212 12.32 12.35 -16.18
C ARG A 212 13.29 12.82 -15.11
N SER A 213 13.32 14.13 -14.83
CA SER A 213 14.21 14.68 -13.81
C SER A 213 13.96 14.04 -12.44
N PHE A 214 12.71 13.98 -11.99
CA PHE A 214 12.37 13.36 -10.72
C PHE A 214 12.65 11.85 -10.70
N LEU A 215 12.33 11.11 -11.76
CA LEU A 215 12.64 9.67 -11.81
C LEU A 215 14.13 9.39 -11.79
N ASN A 216 14.95 10.22 -12.45
CA ASN A 216 16.40 10.08 -12.40
C ASN A 216 16.92 10.31 -10.97
N ILE A 217 16.41 11.32 -10.26
CA ILE A 217 16.76 11.56 -8.85
C ILE A 217 16.36 10.37 -7.96
N VAL A 218 15.13 9.88 -8.10
CA VAL A 218 14.63 8.74 -7.30
C VAL A 218 15.43 7.48 -7.59
N GLY A 219 15.69 7.17 -8.87
CA GLY A 219 16.48 6.01 -9.29
C GLY A 219 17.92 6.07 -8.76
N GLU A 220 18.55 7.24 -8.85
CA GLU A 220 19.89 7.46 -8.29
C GLU A 220 19.93 7.23 -6.78
N LEU A 221 18.92 7.74 -6.05
CA LEU A 221 18.82 7.49 -4.60
C LEU A 221 18.61 6.02 -4.28
N ILE A 222 17.79 5.30 -5.05
CA ILE A 222 17.61 3.85 -4.88
C ILE A 222 18.92 3.11 -5.11
N ALA A 223 19.62 3.40 -6.21
CA ALA A 223 20.90 2.76 -6.55
C ALA A 223 22.00 3.03 -5.52
N ARG A 224 21.98 4.21 -4.87
CA ARG A 224 22.94 4.58 -3.82
C ARG A 224 22.64 3.96 -2.46
N GLN A 225 21.37 3.74 -2.16
CA GLN A 225 20.93 3.35 -0.80
C GLN A 225 20.70 1.85 -0.63
N PHE A 226 20.50 1.12 -1.73
CA PHE A 226 20.20 -0.31 -1.69
C PHE A 226 21.07 -1.05 -2.69
N THR A 227 21.46 -2.28 -2.34
CA THR A 227 22.25 -3.15 -3.23
C THR A 227 21.41 -4.23 -3.88
N SER A 228 20.15 -4.41 -3.47
CA SER A 228 19.26 -5.43 -4.00
C SER A 228 17.78 -5.07 -3.85
N TRP A 229 16.94 -5.77 -4.63
CA TRP A 229 15.48 -5.62 -4.55
C TRP A 229 14.94 -6.11 -3.22
N GLU A 230 15.54 -7.13 -2.62
CA GLU A 230 15.22 -7.66 -1.31
C GLU A 230 15.41 -6.58 -0.23
N GLN A 231 16.53 -5.85 -0.26
CA GLN A 231 16.79 -4.76 0.70
C GLN A 231 15.79 -3.61 0.54
N LEU A 232 15.54 -3.17 -0.69
CA LEU A 232 14.55 -2.12 -0.96
C LEU A 232 13.14 -2.56 -0.53
N THR A 233 12.77 -3.81 -0.82
CA THR A 233 11.47 -4.38 -0.47
C THR A 233 11.30 -4.48 1.04
N ALA A 234 12.33 -4.93 1.76
CA ALA A 234 12.32 -4.97 3.22
C ALA A 234 12.13 -3.56 3.81
N SER A 235 12.91 -2.60 3.32
CA SER A 235 12.81 -1.19 3.75
C SER A 235 11.42 -0.61 3.51
N TYR A 236 10.88 -0.85 2.32
CA TYR A 236 9.53 -0.45 1.95
C TYR A 236 8.46 -1.05 2.86
N LEU A 237 8.47 -2.37 3.07
CA LEU A 237 7.43 -3.08 3.82
C LEU A 237 7.49 -2.78 5.32
N VAL A 238 8.69 -2.73 5.91
CA VAL A 238 8.86 -2.40 7.33
C VAL A 238 8.35 -0.99 7.61
N MET A 239 8.73 -0.02 6.78
CA MET A 239 8.29 1.36 6.95
C MET A 239 6.83 1.59 6.59
N TYR A 240 6.28 0.81 5.66
CA TYR A 240 4.83 0.76 5.43
C TYR A 240 4.09 0.28 6.69
N LEU A 241 4.57 -0.77 7.36
CA LEU A 241 3.97 -1.30 8.59
C LEU A 241 4.11 -0.32 9.76
N GLU A 242 5.25 0.36 9.88
CA GLU A 242 5.47 1.42 10.86
C GLU A 242 4.53 2.61 10.62
N TRP A 243 4.39 3.05 9.36
CA TRP A 243 3.55 4.18 8.95
C TRP A 243 2.05 3.92 9.18
N ASN A 244 1.55 2.73 8.86
CA ASN A 244 0.12 2.39 9.00
C ASN A 244 -0.31 2.12 10.46
N GLY A 245 0.50 2.57 11.42
CA GLY A 245 0.27 2.34 12.83
C GLY A 245 0.94 1.04 13.23
N GLY A 246 2.17 1.17 13.72
CA GLY A 246 2.77 0.14 14.52
C GLY A 246 1.75 -0.45 15.49
N VAL A 247 1.53 -1.76 15.35
CA VAL A 247 0.60 -2.61 16.08
C VAL A 247 0.70 -2.36 17.60
N LYS A 248 0.02 -1.37 18.15
CA LYS A 248 -0.04 -1.18 19.61
C LYS A 248 -1.38 -1.72 20.09
N GLY A 249 -1.29 -2.83 20.81
CA GLY A 249 -2.42 -3.50 21.46
C GLY A 249 -3.17 -4.53 20.60
N PRO A 250 -4.15 -5.26 21.21
CA PRO A 250 -4.83 -6.40 20.59
C PRO A 250 -5.65 -6.04 19.33
N LEU A 251 -6.25 -4.85 19.30
CA LEU A 251 -7.03 -4.33 18.16
C LEU A 251 -6.16 -4.02 16.94
N GLY A 252 -4.92 -3.56 17.16
CA GLY A 252 -3.95 -3.35 16.08
C GLY A 252 -3.50 -4.66 15.45
N VAL A 253 -3.39 -5.75 16.24
CA VAL A 253 -3.06 -7.10 15.75
C VAL A 253 -4.20 -7.62 14.86
N LEU A 254 -5.45 -7.37 15.27
CA LEU A 254 -6.62 -7.76 14.50
C LEU A 254 -6.71 -6.97 13.19
N LEU A 255 -6.43 -5.66 13.17
CA LEU A 255 -6.49 -4.85 11.96
C LEU A 255 -5.29 -5.06 11.01
N SER A 256 -4.10 -5.37 11.54
CA SER A 256 -2.88 -5.64 10.74
C SER A 256 -2.92 -6.94 9.95
N TRP A 257 -3.87 -7.84 10.23
CA TRP A 257 -4.06 -9.08 9.47
C TRP A 257 -4.71 -8.87 8.09
N PHE A 258 -5.34 -7.72 7.83
CA PHE A 258 -6.25 -7.56 6.68
C PHE A 258 -5.83 -6.49 5.66
N GLY A 259 -5.20 -5.39 6.08
CA GLY A 259 -4.73 -4.33 5.16
C GLY A 259 -3.40 -4.61 4.43
N PRO A 260 -2.36 -5.13 5.09
CA PRO A 260 -1.03 -5.34 4.48
C PRO A 260 -0.93 -6.55 3.55
N ARG A 261 -1.86 -7.51 3.65
CA ARG A 261 -1.69 -8.86 3.07
C ARG A 261 -1.50 -8.84 1.54
N ASN A 262 -2.30 -8.06 0.81
CA ASN A 262 -2.19 -7.96 -0.65
C ASN A 262 -0.86 -7.32 -1.07
N ARG A 263 -0.41 -6.29 -0.33
CA ARG A 263 0.88 -5.63 -0.56
C ARG A 263 2.06 -6.58 -0.31
N ILE A 264 1.96 -7.42 0.72
CA ILE A 264 2.98 -8.42 1.06
C ILE A 264 3.02 -9.57 0.06
N LEU A 265 1.85 -10.12 -0.31
CA LEU A 265 1.75 -11.17 -1.33
C LEU A 265 2.26 -10.68 -2.68
N GLY A 266 1.95 -9.43 -3.04
CA GLY A 266 2.49 -8.80 -4.23
C GLY A 266 4.00 -8.63 -4.20
N ALA A 267 4.55 -8.11 -3.10
CA ALA A 267 5.99 -8.00 -2.93
C ALA A 267 6.70 -9.35 -3.04
N ARG A 268 6.10 -10.41 -2.50
CA ARG A 268 6.60 -11.79 -2.66
C ARG A 268 6.59 -12.25 -4.11
N LEU A 269 5.49 -12.04 -4.83
CA LEU A 269 5.43 -12.35 -6.27
C LEU A 269 6.51 -11.60 -7.05
N LEU A 270 6.77 -10.32 -6.74
CA LEU A 270 7.84 -9.56 -7.37
C LEU A 270 9.24 -10.10 -7.06
N LEU A 271 9.47 -10.69 -5.89
CA LEU A 271 10.78 -11.25 -5.53
C LEU A 271 10.99 -12.67 -6.05
N GLU A 272 9.92 -13.46 -6.19
CA GLU A 272 10.01 -14.88 -6.54
C GLU A 272 9.82 -15.15 -8.04
N ASP A 273 8.88 -14.46 -8.70
CA ASP A 273 8.45 -14.77 -10.07
C ASP A 273 9.53 -14.43 -11.13
N ASP A 274 9.77 -15.34 -12.06
CA ASP A 274 10.76 -15.19 -13.13
C ASP A 274 10.40 -14.09 -14.14
N ALA A 275 9.10 -13.82 -14.32
CA ALA A 275 8.62 -12.73 -15.15
C ALA A 275 8.65 -11.37 -14.45
N SER A 276 9.05 -11.34 -13.17
CA SER A 276 9.11 -10.10 -12.39
C SER A 276 10.03 -9.05 -13.03
N PRO A 277 9.67 -7.75 -12.97
CA PRO A 277 10.57 -6.67 -13.34
C PRO A 277 11.89 -6.66 -12.54
N PHE A 278 11.89 -7.20 -11.32
CA PHE A 278 13.08 -7.28 -10.48
C PHE A 278 14.16 -8.20 -11.06
N ARG A 279 13.78 -9.13 -11.95
CA ARG A 279 14.74 -9.97 -12.69
C ARG A 279 15.42 -9.24 -13.86
N ARG A 280 14.83 -8.13 -14.31
CA ARG A 280 15.26 -7.42 -15.54
C ARG A 280 16.01 -6.12 -15.26
N ALA A 281 15.69 -5.44 -14.17
CA ALA A 281 16.41 -4.24 -13.73
C ALA A 281 17.40 -4.64 -12.62
N SER A 282 18.70 -4.59 -12.92
CA SER A 282 19.74 -4.88 -11.94
C SER A 282 20.12 -3.64 -11.15
N PHE A 283 20.37 -3.79 -9.85
CA PHE A 283 21.21 -2.85 -9.13
C PHE A 283 22.61 -2.96 -9.74
N GLN A 284 23.13 -1.89 -10.33
CA GLN A 284 24.53 -1.91 -10.75
C GLN A 284 25.40 -2.03 -9.49
N PRO A 285 26.47 -2.85 -9.50
CA PRO A 285 27.42 -2.85 -8.41
C PRO A 285 27.99 -1.44 -8.27
N TYR A 286 27.93 -0.87 -7.06
CA TYR A 286 28.59 0.40 -6.77
C TYR A 286 30.07 0.24 -7.14
N ALA A 287 30.57 1.05 -8.06
CA ALA A 287 32.00 1.15 -8.28
C ALA A 287 32.58 1.71 -6.97
N SER A 288 33.29 0.86 -6.24
CA SER A 288 34.00 1.17 -5.00
C SER A 288 35.02 2.29 -5.19
#